data_AF-A0A6N3D191-F1
#
_entry.id   AF-A0A6N3D191-F1
#
_cell.length_a   1.000
_cell.length_b   1.000
_cell.length_c   1.000
_cell.angle_alpha   90.00
_cell.angle_beta   90.00
_cell.angle_gamma   90.00
#
_symmetry.space_group_name_H-M   'P 1'
#
loop_
_entity.id
_entity.type
_entity.pdbx_description
1 polymer ?
#
loop_
_entity_poly.entity_id
_entity_poly.type
_entity_poly.pdbx_seq_one_letter_code
_entity_poly.pdbx_strand_id
1 'polypeptide(L)'
;MPDVQYHFHGMNPDDVVIHAYNMLYFILENDNPVGDGDTISGLENGELDSNVQWTLHYEDSLIQPVRAVLDVNMGEYASGTR
;
A
#
# COMPACT_ATOMS: atom_id res chain seq x y z
N MET A 1 -9.47 11.67 -1.01
CA MET A 1 -8.15 11.03 -1.04
C MET A 1 -7.95 10.32 0.29
N PRO A 2 -7.80 8.99 0.32
CA PRO A 2 -7.53 8.23 1.53
C PRO A 2 -6.12 8.50 2.06
N ASP A 3 -5.93 8.36 3.37
CA ASP A 3 -4.60 8.15 3.94
C ASP A 3 -4.14 6.74 3.58
N VAL A 4 -2.89 6.58 3.13
CA VAL A 4 -2.33 5.26 2.79
C VAL A 4 -1.47 4.76 3.94
N GLN A 5 -1.59 3.48 4.28
CA GLN A 5 -0.83 2.82 5.33
C GLN A 5 -0.04 1.64 4.76
N TYR A 6 1.21 1.53 5.21
CA TYR A 6 2.08 0.38 4.97
C TYR A 6 2.57 -0.13 6.32
N HIS A 7 2.59 -1.45 6.47
CA HIS A 7 3.19 -2.11 7.60
C HIS A 7 3.99 -3.31 7.08
N PHE A 8 5.32 -3.27 7.20
CA PHE A 8 6.16 -4.21 6.45
C PHE A 8 7.46 -4.55 7.14
N HIS A 9 8.13 -5.57 6.62
CA HIS A 9 9.47 -6.00 7.00
C HIS A 9 10.26 -6.43 5.76
N GLY A 10 11.59 -6.51 5.87
CA GLY A 10 12.45 -7.06 4.81
C GLY A 10 12.59 -6.21 3.54
N MET A 11 11.80 -5.15 3.39
CA MET A 11 11.90 -4.19 2.28
C MET A 11 12.70 -2.96 2.68
N ASN A 12 13.37 -2.35 1.70
CA ASN A 12 14.03 -1.07 1.86
C ASN A 12 12.97 0.05 2.00
N PRO A 13 12.96 0.82 3.11
CA PRO A 13 11.99 1.88 3.31
C PRO A 13 11.97 2.95 2.21
N ASP A 14 13.10 3.25 1.58
CA ASP A 14 13.17 4.25 0.51
C ASP A 14 12.35 3.82 -0.71
N ASP A 15 12.42 2.54 -1.08
CA ASP A 15 11.65 1.98 -2.20
C ASP A 15 10.15 1.97 -1.88
N VAL A 16 9.79 1.66 -0.62
CA VAL A 16 8.39 1.71 -0.16
C VAL A 16 7.84 3.14 -0.18
N VAL A 17 8.65 4.14 0.18
CA VAL A 17 8.25 5.55 0.09
C VAL A 17 8.01 5.96 -1.37
N ILE A 18 8.85 5.53 -2.31
CA ILE A 18 8.65 5.77 -3.75
C ILE A 18 7.34 5.13 -4.22
N HIS A 19 7.08 3.88 -3.83
CA HIS A 19 5.83 3.20 -4.16
C HIS A 19 4.60 3.94 -3.57
N ALA A 20 4.67 4.36 -2.31
CA ALA A 20 3.61 5.13 -1.65
C ALA A 20 3.33 6.46 -2.38
N TYR A 21 4.39 7.16 -2.81
CA TYR A 21 4.26 8.39 -3.60
C TYR A 21 3.55 8.13 -4.93
N ASN A 22 3.96 7.11 -5.68
CA ASN A 22 3.36 6.74 -6.96
C ASN A 22 1.88 6.37 -6.79
N MET A 23 1.54 5.61 -5.74
CA MET A 23 0.18 5.23 -5.42
C MET A 23 -0.69 6.45 -5.07
N LEU A 24 -0.21 7.34 -4.22
CA LEU A 24 -0.93 8.57 -3.86
C LEU A 24 -1.14 9.48 -5.08
N TYR A 25 -0.13 9.58 -5.94
CA TYR A 25 -0.23 10.32 -7.20
C TYR A 25 -1.29 9.70 -8.14
N PHE A 26 -1.27 8.38 -8.32
CA PHE A 26 -2.28 7.68 -9.11
C PHE A 26 -3.70 7.89 -8.58
N ILE A 27 -3.89 7.76 -7.25
CA ILE A 27 -5.17 7.99 -6.58
C ILE A 27 -5.65 9.42 -6.77
N LEU A 28 -4.76 10.40 -6.65
CA LEU A 28 -5.08 11.81 -6.81
C LEU A 28 -5.50 12.15 -8.24
N GLU A 29 -4.72 11.73 -9.24
CA GLU A 29 -4.96 12.07 -10.64
C GLU A 29 -6.20 11.40 -11.23
N ASN A 30 -6.65 10.28 -10.64
CA ASN A 30 -7.76 9.47 -11.15
C ASN A 30 -9.02 9.51 -10.24
N ASP A 31 -9.12 10.50 -9.34
CA ASP A 31 -10.26 10.68 -8.42
C ASP A 31 -10.60 9.43 -7.58
N ASN A 32 -9.56 8.83 -6.98
CA ASN A 32 -9.63 7.63 -6.14
C ASN A 32 -10.31 6.43 -6.82
N PRO A 33 -9.68 5.83 -7.83
CA PRO A 33 -10.29 4.75 -8.62
C PRO A 33 -10.25 3.37 -7.93
N VAL A 34 -9.65 3.27 -6.75
CA VAL A 34 -9.36 2.01 -6.04
C VAL A 34 -10.43 1.69 -4.99
N GLY A 35 -10.73 0.40 -4.85
CA GLY A 35 -11.67 -0.17 -3.89
C GLY A 35 -11.02 -1.19 -2.94
N ASP A 36 -11.83 -1.67 -1.98
CA ASP A 36 -11.44 -2.76 -1.08
C ASP A 36 -11.30 -4.08 -1.86
N GLY A 37 -10.19 -4.79 -1.66
CA GLY A 37 -9.88 -6.04 -2.36
C GLY A 37 -9.26 -5.88 -3.75
N ASP A 38 -9.12 -4.64 -4.25
CA ASP A 38 -8.37 -4.38 -5.48
C ASP A 38 -6.88 -4.71 -5.30
N THR A 39 -6.18 -4.88 -6.42
CA THR A 39 -4.73 -5.12 -6.41
C THR A 39 -3.95 -4.00 -7.09
N ILE A 40 -2.73 -3.79 -6.61
CA ILE A 40 -1.75 -2.88 -7.19
C ILE A 40 -0.45 -3.66 -7.44
N SER A 41 0.31 -3.24 -8.46
CA SER A 41 1.66 -3.78 -8.69
C SER A 41 2.54 -3.51 -7.48
N GLY A 42 3.19 -4.56 -6.97
CA GLY A 42 4.15 -4.45 -5.87
C GLY A 42 5.56 -4.15 -6.35
N LEU A 43 6.52 -4.39 -5.47
CA LEU A 43 7.95 -4.20 -5.75
C LEU A 43 8.70 -5.53 -5.81
N GLU A 44 9.62 -5.63 -6.76
CA GLU A 44 10.60 -6.71 -6.90
C GLU A 44 11.98 -6.05 -7.10
N ASN A 45 12.95 -6.35 -6.23
CA ASN A 45 14.28 -5.70 -6.23
C ASN A 45 14.26 -4.16 -6.24
N GLY A 46 13.27 -3.55 -5.57
CA GLY A 46 13.12 -2.09 -5.44
C GLY A 46 12.39 -1.42 -6.62
N GLU A 47 12.04 -2.18 -7.66
CA GLU A 47 11.35 -1.67 -8.85
C GLU A 47 9.91 -2.17 -8.90
N LEU A 48 9.01 -1.39 -9.52
CA LEU A 48 7.63 -1.81 -9.75
C LEU A 48 7.58 -3.04 -10.66
N ASP A 49 6.90 -4.10 -10.21
CA ASP A 49 6.70 -5.32 -11.00
C ASP A 49 5.21 -5.68 -11.04
N SER A 50 4.63 -5.74 -12.24
CA SER A 50 3.24 -6.13 -12.47
C SER A 50 2.95 -7.60 -12.16
N ASN A 51 3.96 -8.45 -12.04
CA ASN A 51 3.79 -9.85 -11.64
C ASN A 51 3.62 -10.00 -10.12
N VAL A 52 4.09 -9.01 -9.35
CA VAL A 52 3.83 -8.93 -7.91
C VAL A 52 2.53 -8.16 -7.71
N GLN A 53 1.53 -8.78 -7.08
CA GLN A 53 0.24 -8.15 -6.84
C GLN A 53 0.01 -8.04 -5.33
N TRP A 54 -0.12 -6.81 -4.84
CA TRP A 54 -0.45 -6.50 -3.45
C TRP A 54 -1.90 -6.10 -3.34
N THR A 55 -2.59 -6.61 -2.31
CA THR A 55 -4.03 -6.36 -2.11
C THR A 55 -4.23 -5.10 -1.29
N LEU A 56 -5.27 -4.34 -1.62
CA LEU A 56 -5.68 -3.13 -0.92
C LEU A 56 -6.83 -3.43 0.04
N HIS A 57 -6.76 -2.88 1.25
CA HIS A 57 -7.82 -3.00 2.25
C HIS A 57 -8.18 -1.65 2.86
N TYR A 58 -9.47 -1.33 2.93
CA TYR A 58 -9.94 -0.20 3.72
C TYR A 58 -10.11 -0.62 5.18
N GLU A 59 -9.32 -0.02 6.07
CA GLU A 59 -9.24 -0.45 7.47
C GLU A 59 -9.11 0.71 8.44
N ASP A 60 -9.23 0.41 9.73
CA ASP A 60 -8.86 1.31 10.81
C ASP A 60 -7.33 1.37 10.93
N SER A 61 -6.78 2.58 11.08
CA SER A 61 -5.34 2.80 11.22
C SER A 61 -4.75 2.07 12.43
N LEU A 62 -3.54 1.53 12.26
CA LEU A 62 -2.82 0.81 13.33
C LEU A 62 -2.38 1.73 14.49
N ILE A 63 -2.23 3.03 14.21
CA ILE A 63 -1.81 4.04 15.19
C ILE A 63 -2.94 5.00 15.51
N GLN A 64 -2.95 5.50 16.75
CA GLN A 64 -3.94 6.47 17.22
C GLN A 64 -3.69 7.88 16.67
N PRO A 65 -4.74 8.71 16.49
CA PRO A 65 -6.15 8.35 16.61
C PRO A 65 -6.60 7.44 15.45
N VAL A 66 -7.53 6.51 15.74
CA VAL A 66 -8.17 5.66 14.72
C VAL A 66 -8.78 6.54 13.62
N ARG A 67 -8.44 6.20 12.38
CA ARG A 67 -9.00 6.79 11.16
C ARG A 67 -9.03 5.74 10.05
N ALA A 68 -9.91 5.92 9.08
CA ALA A 68 -9.94 5.07 7.89
C ALA A 68 -8.68 5.28 7.06
N VAL A 69 -8.00 4.19 6.71
CA VAL A 69 -6.82 4.15 5.85
C VAL A 69 -7.02 3.15 4.72
N LEU A 70 -6.33 3.38 3.62
CA LEU A 70 -6.11 2.37 2.59
C LEU A 70 -4.79 1.66 2.91
N ASP A 71 -4.88 0.46 3.45
CA ASP A 71 -3.75 -0.38 3.81
C ASP A 71 -3.29 -1.20 2.60
N VAL A 72 -1.98 -1.22 2.35
CA VAL A 72 -1.37 -2.02 1.29
C VAL A 72 -0.77 -3.28 1.89
N ASN A 73 -1.39 -4.42 1.61
CA ASN A 73 -0.88 -5.72 2.03
C ASN A 73 0.27 -6.15 1.12
N MET A 74 1.50 -5.98 1.61
CA MET A 74 2.74 -6.27 0.87
C MET A 74 3.08 -7.77 0.75
N GLY A 75 2.08 -8.65 0.90
CA GLY A 75 2.25 -10.10 0.73
C GLY A 75 3.23 -10.68 1.74
N GLU A 76 4.29 -11.35 1.25
CA GLU A 76 5.32 -11.95 2.11
C GLU A 76 6.09 -10.92 2.96
N TYR A 77 6.04 -9.64 2.59
CA TYR A 77 6.68 -8.54 3.31
C TYR A 77 5.74 -7.87 4.31
N ALA A 78 4.47 -8.25 4.37
CA ALA A 78 3.50 -7.66 5.29
C ALA A 78 3.81 -8.05 6.74
N SER A 79 3.86 -7.06 7.63
CA SER A 79 4.17 -7.28 9.06
C SER A 79 2.91 -7.56 9.90
N GLY A 80 2.91 -8.66 10.64
CA GLY A 80 1.83 -8.99 11.57
C GLY A 80 1.05 -10.22 11.12
N THR A 81 0.16 -10.70 11.98
CA THR A 81 -0.67 -11.87 11.72
C THR A 81 -2.04 -11.40 11.28
N ARG A 82 -2.24 -11.31 9.97
CA ARG A 82 -3.59 -11.27 9.41
C ARG A 82 -4.08 -12.69 9.20
#